data_AF-A0A7V0P007-F1
#
_entry.id   AF-A0A7V0P007-F1
#
_cell.length_a   1.000
_cell.length_b   1.000
_cell.length_c   1.000
_cell.angle_alpha   90.00
_cell.angle_beta   90.00
_cell.angle_gamma   90.00
#
_symmetry.space_group_name_H-M   'P 1'
#
loop_
_entity.id
_entity.type
_entity.pdbx_description
1 polymer ?
#
loop_
_entity_poly.entity_id
_entity_poly.type
_entity_poly.pdbx_seq_one_letter_code
_entity_poly.pdbx_strand_id
1 'polypeptide(L)'
;MSAQEHNNDAKIDLPETLWKSFWQVFTLPFRAVGFLFRRLIQIPLKNLLLMSFFFFALIAITLIILVKVTSQPAFCVTCHYMKPYFASWEESSHHDVHCTECHFPPGVTSAVRGKFTAISMLVNYATGVYRKSKPWAEISDQSCLREGCHETRLLQGSVPFKEGIIFDHIHHLTQDRRGKTLRCTSCHSQIVQGTHMTVTEETCFLCHFKDQPTGSKMSMCTRCHNAPLATDSAAVVFDHTEMVQKKVDCRLCHGSMALGNGNVPKERCSYCHAEVG
;
A
#
# COMPACT_ATOMS: atom_id res chain seq x y z
N MET A 1 -25.16 25.82 -87.85
CA MET A 1 -24.56 24.47 -87.79
C MET A 1 -24.88 23.88 -86.43
N SER A 2 -25.62 22.78 -86.43
CA SER A 2 -26.09 22.04 -85.26
C SER A 2 -24.95 21.35 -84.53
N ALA A 3 -24.99 21.34 -83.20
CA ALA A 3 -24.36 20.31 -82.39
C ALA A 3 -25.49 19.54 -81.68
N GLN A 4 -25.52 18.24 -81.92
CA GLN A 4 -26.54 17.30 -81.51
C GLN A 4 -25.99 16.54 -80.29
N GLU A 5 -26.63 16.71 -79.15
CA GLU A 5 -26.22 16.07 -77.88
C GLU A 5 -26.90 14.70 -77.78
N HIS A 6 -26.12 13.63 -77.90
CA HIS A 6 -26.58 12.25 -77.69
C HIS A 6 -26.62 11.96 -76.19
N ASN A 7 -27.82 11.93 -75.60
CA ASN A 7 -28.01 11.40 -74.26
C ASN A 7 -28.16 9.87 -74.32
N ASN A 8 -27.29 9.15 -73.61
CA ASN A 8 -27.21 7.69 -73.61
C ASN A 8 -27.75 7.15 -72.27
N ASP A 9 -29.06 7.19 -72.09
CA ASP A 9 -29.74 6.60 -70.93
C ASP A 9 -29.97 5.10 -71.17
N ALA A 10 -28.91 4.30 -71.02
CA ALA A 10 -29.03 2.85 -70.94
C ALA A 10 -29.68 2.48 -69.59
N LYS A 11 -31.01 2.36 -69.57
CA LYS A 11 -31.74 1.74 -68.45
C LYS A 11 -31.35 0.26 -68.36
N ILE A 12 -30.54 -0.08 -67.36
CA ILE A 12 -30.23 -1.47 -67.02
C ILE A 12 -31.49 -2.05 -66.36
N ASP A 13 -32.30 -2.74 -67.15
CA ASP A 13 -33.48 -3.47 -66.67
C ASP A 13 -33.02 -4.78 -66.01
N LEU A 14 -32.81 -4.73 -64.70
CA LEU A 14 -32.48 -5.93 -63.91
C LEU A 14 -33.72 -6.84 -63.85
N PRO A 15 -33.61 -8.15 -64.14
CA PRO A 15 -34.73 -9.06 -64.08
C PRO A 15 -35.35 -9.08 -62.68
N GLU A 16 -36.69 -9.13 -62.61
CA GLU A 16 -37.47 -9.15 -61.36
C GLU A 16 -36.96 -10.14 -60.30
N THR A 17 -36.37 -11.24 -60.74
CA THR A 17 -35.81 -12.29 -59.89
C THR A 17 -34.62 -11.80 -59.04
N LEU A 18 -33.79 -10.90 -59.59
CA LEU A 18 -32.69 -10.28 -58.85
C LEU A 18 -33.21 -9.27 -57.82
N TRP A 19 -34.28 -8.53 -58.14
CA TRP A 19 -34.91 -7.59 -57.20
C TRP A 19 -35.56 -8.31 -56.01
N LYS A 20 -36.27 -9.43 -56.27
CA LYS A 20 -36.84 -10.29 -55.22
C LYS A 20 -35.77 -10.90 -54.32
N SER A 21 -34.66 -11.36 -54.91
CA SER A 21 -33.53 -11.93 -54.16
C SER A 21 -32.83 -10.87 -53.30
N PHE A 22 -32.65 -9.64 -53.82
CA PHE A 22 -32.10 -8.51 -53.08
C PHE A 22 -32.96 -8.15 -51.86
N TRP A 23 -34.28 -8.05 -52.02
CA TRP A 23 -35.19 -7.76 -50.92
C TRP A 23 -35.28 -8.89 -49.88
N GLN A 24 -35.15 -10.15 -50.31
CA GLN A 24 -35.05 -11.28 -49.38
C GLN A 24 -33.79 -11.17 -48.53
N VAL A 25 -32.62 -10.94 -49.13
CA VAL A 25 -31.37 -10.79 -48.37
C VAL A 25 -31.40 -9.56 -47.46
N PHE A 26 -31.95 -8.44 -47.94
CA PHE A 26 -32.04 -7.19 -47.18
C PHE A 26 -32.95 -7.30 -45.94
N THR A 27 -33.99 -8.14 -45.97
CA THR A 27 -34.93 -8.31 -44.84
C THR A 27 -34.57 -9.41 -43.85
N LEU A 28 -33.64 -10.31 -44.19
CA LEU A 28 -33.15 -11.36 -43.29
C LEU A 28 -32.67 -10.83 -41.92
N PRO A 29 -31.85 -9.77 -41.82
CA PRO A 29 -31.43 -9.24 -40.50
C PRO A 29 -32.63 -8.72 -39.70
N PHE A 30 -33.57 -8.02 -40.33
CA PHE A 30 -34.78 -7.53 -39.66
C PHE A 30 -35.70 -8.67 -39.20
N ARG A 31 -35.83 -9.73 -39.99
CA ARG A 31 -36.58 -10.94 -39.61
C ARG A 31 -35.92 -11.71 -38.48
N ALA A 32 -34.58 -11.83 -38.49
CA ALA A 32 -33.83 -12.47 -37.41
C ALA A 32 -33.96 -11.69 -36.10
N VAL A 33 -33.84 -10.35 -36.14
CA VAL A 33 -34.05 -9.47 -34.98
C VAL A 33 -35.49 -9.58 -34.47
N GLY A 34 -36.49 -9.53 -35.36
CA GLY A 34 -37.90 -9.69 -34.98
C GLY A 34 -38.23 -11.06 -34.38
N PHE A 35 -37.60 -12.13 -34.86
CA PHE A 35 -37.73 -13.49 -34.32
C PHE A 35 -37.14 -13.61 -32.91
N LEU A 36 -35.93 -13.05 -32.70
CA LEU A 36 -35.29 -12.97 -31.39
C LEU A 36 -36.13 -12.13 -30.40
N PHE A 37 -36.68 -11.00 -30.85
CA PHE A 37 -37.52 -10.12 -30.04
C PHE A 37 -38.83 -10.78 -29.62
N ARG A 38 -39.50 -11.50 -30.55
CA ARG A 38 -40.71 -12.28 -30.24
C ARG A 38 -40.42 -13.41 -29.25
N ARG A 39 -39.29 -14.11 -29.40
CA ARG A 39 -38.88 -15.16 -28.44
C ARG A 39 -38.56 -14.58 -27.07
N LEU A 40 -37.91 -13.42 -26.99
CA LEU A 40 -37.62 -12.72 -25.72
C LEU A 40 -38.90 -12.31 -24.98
N ILE A 41 -39.91 -11.81 -25.69
CA ILE A 41 -41.23 -11.44 -25.10
C ILE A 41 -42.01 -12.68 -24.62
N GLN A 42 -41.77 -13.85 -25.21
CA GLN A 42 -42.40 -15.11 -24.83
C GLN A 42 -41.77 -15.81 -23.61
N ILE A 43 -40.63 -15.32 -23.12
CA ILE A 43 -40.00 -15.87 -21.91
C ILE A 43 -40.87 -15.47 -20.71
N PRO A 44 -41.35 -16.43 -19.90
CA PRO A 44 -42.13 -16.08 -18.73
C PRO A 44 -41.27 -15.24 -17.77
N LEU A 45 -41.85 -14.20 -17.16
CA LEU A 45 -41.14 -13.27 -16.28
C LEU A 45 -40.31 -13.99 -15.21
N LYS A 46 -40.79 -15.13 -14.69
CA LYS A 46 -40.07 -16.02 -13.77
C LYS A 46 -38.71 -16.46 -14.33
N ASN A 47 -38.63 -16.88 -15.59
CA ASN A 47 -37.39 -17.33 -16.21
C ASN A 47 -36.46 -16.15 -16.51
N LEU A 48 -37.00 -14.98 -16.88
CA LEU A 48 -36.20 -13.76 -17.06
C LEU A 48 -35.56 -13.32 -15.73
N LEU A 49 -36.34 -13.33 -14.64
CA LEU A 49 -35.84 -13.06 -13.29
C LEU A 49 -34.79 -14.09 -12.85
N LEU A 50 -35.00 -15.38 -13.17
CA LEU A 50 -34.04 -16.44 -12.88
C LEU A 50 -32.71 -16.23 -13.63
N MET A 51 -32.78 -15.97 -14.94
CA MET A 51 -31.59 -15.72 -15.76
C MET A 51 -30.84 -14.46 -15.30
N SER A 52 -31.57 -13.40 -14.96
CA SER A 52 -31.01 -12.18 -14.40
C SER A 52 -30.29 -12.46 -13.07
N PHE A 53 -30.91 -13.21 -12.16
CA PHE A 53 -30.29 -13.61 -10.89
C PHE A 53 -28.98 -14.37 -11.11
N PHE A 54 -28.96 -15.39 -11.98
CA PHE A 54 -27.74 -16.15 -12.27
C PHE A 54 -26.67 -15.29 -12.95
N PHE A 55 -27.06 -14.36 -13.81
CA PHE A 55 -26.14 -13.42 -14.46
C PHE A 55 -25.47 -12.49 -13.44
N PHE A 56 -26.25 -11.85 -12.57
CA PHE A 56 -25.70 -10.98 -11.52
C PHE A 56 -24.87 -11.76 -10.49
N ALA A 57 -25.27 -12.99 -10.15
CA ALA A 57 -24.48 -13.86 -9.30
C ALA A 57 -23.13 -14.21 -9.95
N LEU A 58 -23.11 -14.54 -11.24
CA LEU A 58 -21.87 -14.81 -11.98
C LEU A 58 -20.96 -13.57 -12.03
N ILE A 59 -21.52 -12.39 -12.28
CA ILE A 59 -20.77 -11.13 -12.24
C ILE A 59 -20.17 -10.89 -10.85
N ALA A 60 -20.97 -11.05 -9.79
CA ALA A 60 -20.49 -10.84 -8.42
C ALA A 60 -19.34 -11.80 -8.08
N ILE A 61 -19.47 -13.09 -8.42
CA ILE A 61 -18.41 -14.09 -8.23
C ILE A 61 -17.15 -13.68 -8.99
N THR A 62 -17.29 -13.29 -10.26
CA THR A 62 -16.16 -12.88 -11.10
C THR A 62 -15.45 -11.65 -10.52
N LEU A 63 -16.20 -10.65 -10.05
CA LEU A 63 -15.65 -9.46 -9.41
C LEU A 63 -14.90 -9.80 -8.12
N ILE A 64 -15.45 -10.69 -7.28
CA ILE A 64 -14.79 -11.15 -6.05
C ILE A 64 -13.46 -11.84 -6.37
N ILE A 65 -13.45 -12.73 -7.37
CA ILE A 65 -12.24 -13.43 -7.81
C ILE A 65 -11.21 -12.40 -8.31
N LEU A 66 -11.63 -11.45 -9.16
CA LEU A 66 -10.75 -10.42 -9.68
C LEU A 66 -10.14 -9.57 -8.56
N VAL A 67 -10.94 -9.19 -7.56
CA VAL A 67 -10.46 -8.44 -6.39
C VAL A 67 -9.40 -9.26 -5.63
N LYS A 68 -9.65 -10.55 -5.38
CA LYS A 68 -8.70 -11.43 -4.69
C LYS A 68 -7.38 -11.57 -5.44
N VAL A 69 -7.43 -11.85 -6.74
CA VAL A 69 -6.23 -12.01 -7.58
C VAL A 69 -5.42 -10.71 -7.64
N THR A 70 -6.07 -9.58 -7.85
CA THR A 70 -5.41 -8.26 -7.93
C THR A 70 -5.00 -7.68 -6.58
N SER A 71 -5.21 -8.41 -5.49
CA SER A 71 -4.74 -8.07 -4.14
C SER A 71 -3.58 -8.98 -3.68
N GLN A 72 -3.12 -9.89 -4.53
CA GLN A 72 -1.96 -10.73 -4.21
C GLN A 72 -0.64 -9.96 -4.37
N PRO A 73 0.37 -10.24 -3.52
CA PRO A 73 1.71 -9.65 -3.65
C PRO A 73 2.30 -9.77 -5.06
N ALA A 74 2.11 -10.93 -5.71
CA ALA A 74 2.57 -11.18 -7.08
C ALA A 74 2.00 -10.19 -8.11
N PHE A 75 0.77 -9.69 -7.92
CA PHE A 75 0.20 -8.66 -8.78
C PHE A 75 0.93 -7.32 -8.61
N CYS A 76 1.32 -6.97 -7.38
CA CYS A 76 2.03 -5.73 -7.09
C CYS A 76 3.41 -5.66 -7.78
N VAL A 77 4.10 -6.80 -7.93
CA VAL A 77 5.42 -6.90 -8.59
C VAL A 77 5.36 -6.73 -10.11
N THR A 78 4.17 -6.83 -10.72
CA THR A 78 4.01 -6.56 -12.16
C THR A 78 4.43 -5.13 -12.52
N CYS A 79 4.31 -4.20 -11.57
CA CYS A 79 4.91 -2.88 -11.65
C CYS A 79 6.39 -2.96 -11.25
N HIS A 80 7.31 -2.69 -12.20
CA HIS A 80 8.75 -2.79 -11.94
C HIS A 80 9.23 -1.94 -10.75
N TYR A 81 8.56 -0.83 -10.46
CA TYR A 81 8.92 0.09 -9.37
C TYR A 81 8.66 -0.53 -7.99
N MET A 82 7.75 -1.52 -7.90
CA MET A 82 7.43 -2.21 -6.66
C MET A 82 8.44 -3.32 -6.31
N LYS A 83 9.29 -3.76 -7.25
CA LYS A 83 10.28 -4.83 -7.03
C LYS A 83 11.14 -4.66 -5.77
N PRO A 84 11.80 -3.51 -5.52
CA PRO A 84 12.62 -3.35 -4.31
C PRO A 84 11.79 -3.41 -3.01
N TYR A 85 10.53 -2.97 -3.05
CA TYR A 85 9.62 -3.05 -1.90
C TYR A 85 9.13 -4.48 -1.66
N PHE A 86 8.87 -5.23 -2.74
CA PHE A 86 8.50 -6.63 -2.65
C PHE A 86 9.64 -7.50 -2.13
N ALA A 87 10.87 -7.32 -2.63
CA ALA A 87 12.04 -8.00 -2.09
C ALA A 87 12.14 -7.73 -0.58
N SER A 88 12.17 -6.45 -0.19
CA SER A 88 12.23 -6.06 1.22
C SER A 88 11.09 -6.63 2.09
N TRP A 89 9.90 -6.85 1.52
CA TRP A 89 8.78 -7.54 2.17
C TRP A 89 9.03 -9.04 2.32
N GLU A 90 9.59 -9.70 1.30
CA GLU A 90 9.95 -11.12 1.28
C GLU A 90 10.98 -11.47 2.36
N GLU A 91 11.92 -10.57 2.65
CA GLU A 91 12.87 -10.73 3.77
C GLU A 91 12.34 -10.26 5.14
N SER A 92 11.12 -9.70 5.20
CA SER A 92 10.57 -9.15 6.44
C SER A 92 9.90 -10.20 7.33
N SER A 93 9.62 -9.83 8.58
CA SER A 93 8.78 -10.64 9.48
C SER A 93 7.32 -10.74 9.04
N HIS A 94 6.92 -10.00 7.99
CA HIS A 94 5.54 -9.93 7.48
C HIS A 94 5.42 -10.53 6.06
N HIS A 95 6.40 -11.32 5.60
CA HIS A 95 6.41 -11.93 4.26
C HIS A 95 5.25 -12.90 3.99
N ASP A 96 4.55 -13.37 5.02
CA ASP A 96 3.35 -14.20 4.88
C ASP A 96 2.04 -13.38 4.84
N VAL A 97 2.12 -12.06 4.98
CA VAL A 97 0.96 -11.16 5.00
C VAL A 97 0.80 -10.48 3.65
N HIS A 98 -0.39 -10.58 3.04
CA HIS A 98 -0.68 -9.92 1.77
C HIS A 98 -0.50 -8.39 1.88
N CYS A 99 0.13 -7.76 0.88
CA CYS A 99 0.41 -6.31 0.90
C CYS A 99 -0.84 -5.46 1.20
N THR A 100 -1.99 -5.86 0.66
CA THR A 100 -3.26 -5.14 0.83
C THR A 100 -3.80 -5.19 2.26
N GLU A 101 -3.37 -6.17 3.06
CA GLU A 101 -3.83 -6.28 4.44
C GLU A 101 -3.27 -5.13 5.30
N CYS A 102 -2.04 -4.71 5.04
CA CYS A 102 -1.45 -3.55 5.72
C CYS A 102 -1.82 -2.24 5.01
N HIS A 103 -1.66 -2.17 3.68
CA HIS A 103 -1.84 -0.94 2.91
C HIS A 103 -3.29 -0.45 2.84
N PHE A 104 -4.28 -1.30 3.17
CA PHE A 104 -5.69 -0.91 3.21
C PHE A 104 -6.35 -1.41 4.51
N PRO A 105 -6.98 -0.53 5.30
CA PRO A 105 -7.64 -0.93 6.54
C PRO A 105 -8.81 -1.88 6.27
N PRO A 106 -9.24 -2.70 7.26
CA PRO A 106 -10.41 -3.56 7.11
C PRO A 106 -11.65 -2.79 6.65
N GLY A 107 -12.46 -3.42 5.79
CA GLY A 107 -13.72 -2.87 5.30
C GLY A 107 -13.85 -2.84 3.78
N VAL A 108 -15.10 -2.93 3.31
CA VAL A 108 -15.42 -2.94 1.87
C VAL A 108 -15.07 -1.62 1.17
N THR A 109 -15.20 -0.49 1.87
CA THR A 109 -14.84 0.84 1.34
C THR A 109 -13.34 0.94 1.05
N SER A 110 -12.51 0.35 1.89
CA SER A 110 -11.05 0.30 1.72
C SER A 110 -10.65 -0.54 0.52
N ALA A 111 -11.33 -1.66 0.27
CA ALA A 111 -11.10 -2.48 -0.92
C ALA A 111 -11.37 -1.69 -2.21
N VAL A 112 -12.46 -0.92 -2.25
CA VAL A 112 -12.77 -0.02 -3.38
C VAL A 112 -11.73 1.08 -3.51
N ARG A 113 -11.35 1.73 -2.40
CA ARG A 113 -10.30 2.76 -2.39
C ARG A 113 -8.98 2.23 -2.94
N GLY A 114 -8.59 1.01 -2.58
CA GLY A 114 -7.37 0.40 -3.10
C GLY A 114 -7.38 0.20 -4.61
N LYS A 115 -8.54 -0.08 -5.22
CA LYS A 115 -8.64 -0.15 -6.69
C LYS A 115 -8.49 1.23 -7.33
N PHE A 116 -9.06 2.29 -6.74
CA PHE A 116 -8.80 3.66 -7.20
C PHE A 116 -7.34 4.07 -7.03
N THR A 117 -6.68 3.65 -5.94
CA THR A 117 -5.23 3.86 -5.75
C THR A 117 -4.43 3.16 -6.85
N ALA A 118 -4.77 1.93 -7.22
CA ALA A 118 -4.10 1.22 -8.32
C ALA A 118 -4.27 1.93 -9.66
N ILE A 119 -5.45 2.49 -9.95
CA ILE A 119 -5.69 3.31 -11.15
C ILE A 119 -4.81 4.56 -11.12
N SER A 120 -4.69 5.23 -9.97
CA SER A 120 -3.80 6.38 -9.81
C SER A 120 -2.33 6.03 -10.07
N MET A 121 -1.88 4.85 -9.62
CA MET A 121 -0.52 4.36 -9.92
C MET A 121 -0.30 4.17 -11.42
N LEU A 122 -1.29 3.65 -12.16
CA LEU A 122 -1.22 3.52 -13.62
C LEU A 122 -1.16 4.88 -14.32
N VAL A 123 -1.95 5.86 -13.86
CA VAL A 123 -1.90 7.23 -14.38
C VAL A 123 -0.54 7.88 -14.10
N ASN A 124 0.00 7.73 -12.88
CA ASN A 124 1.33 8.23 -12.52
C ASN A 124 2.44 7.60 -13.36
N TYR A 125 2.29 6.32 -13.70
CA TYR A 125 3.18 5.62 -14.62
C TYR A 125 3.10 6.19 -16.04
N ALA A 126 1.88 6.28 -16.61
CA ALA A 126 1.65 6.76 -17.96
C ALA A 126 2.09 8.22 -18.16
N THR A 127 1.94 9.06 -17.14
CA THR A 127 2.33 10.48 -17.15
C THR A 127 3.80 10.72 -16.78
N GLY A 128 4.53 9.69 -16.35
CA GLY A 128 5.93 9.80 -15.92
C GLY A 128 6.15 10.50 -14.57
N VAL A 129 5.07 10.84 -13.84
CA VAL A 129 5.12 11.54 -12.54
C VAL A 129 5.84 10.71 -11.48
N TYR A 130 5.81 9.37 -11.59
CA TYR A 130 6.51 8.46 -10.68
C TYR A 130 8.03 8.71 -10.56
N ARG A 131 8.64 9.44 -11.50
CA ARG A 131 10.07 9.80 -11.45
C ARG A 131 10.36 10.94 -10.47
N LYS A 132 9.34 11.75 -10.14
CA LYS A 132 9.48 12.95 -9.30
C LYS A 132 9.29 12.68 -7.81
N SER A 133 8.72 11.54 -7.45
CA SER A 133 8.52 11.16 -6.05
C SER A 133 8.54 9.65 -5.89
N LYS A 134 9.16 9.19 -4.80
CA LYS A 134 9.09 7.78 -4.40
C LYS A 134 7.65 7.49 -3.93
N PRO A 135 7.05 6.34 -4.30
CA PRO A 135 5.78 5.89 -3.75
C PRO A 135 5.86 5.78 -2.24
N TRP A 136 4.79 6.23 -1.59
CA TRP A 136 4.60 6.13 -0.16
C TRP A 136 3.17 5.66 0.10
N ALA A 137 2.96 5.07 1.26
CA ALA A 137 1.64 4.68 1.72
C ALA A 137 1.50 5.06 3.19
N GLU A 138 0.36 5.64 3.53
CA GLU A 138 -0.04 5.81 4.92
C GLU A 138 -0.77 4.56 5.38
N ILE A 139 -0.21 3.90 6.39
CA ILE A 139 -0.79 2.70 6.99
C ILE A 139 -1.49 3.12 8.28
N SER A 140 -2.78 2.79 8.35
CA SER A 140 -3.62 3.03 9.53
C SER A 140 -3.32 2.00 10.61
N ASP A 141 -3.36 2.39 11.89
CA ASP A 141 -3.23 1.47 13.01
C ASP A 141 -4.31 0.38 13.00
N GLN A 142 -5.46 0.63 12.35
CA GLN A 142 -6.51 -0.38 12.14
C GLN A 142 -6.05 -1.57 11.30
N SER A 143 -5.08 -1.37 10.40
CA SER A 143 -4.49 -2.46 9.63
C SER A 143 -3.60 -3.33 10.51
N CYS A 144 -2.87 -2.73 11.46
CA CYS A 144 -2.01 -3.44 12.39
C CYS A 144 -2.82 -4.17 13.47
N LEU A 145 -3.86 -3.52 14.00
CA LEU A 145 -4.69 -3.98 15.11
C LEU A 145 -5.89 -4.82 14.67
N ARG A 146 -5.89 -5.30 13.42
CA ARG A 146 -6.96 -6.15 12.92
C ARG A 146 -6.91 -7.54 13.55
N GLU A 147 -8.04 -8.23 13.51
CA GLU A 147 -8.16 -9.61 13.96
C GLU A 147 -7.12 -10.51 13.28
N GLY A 148 -6.39 -11.29 14.08
CA GLY A 148 -5.32 -12.18 13.60
C GLY A 148 -3.94 -11.53 13.43
N CYS A 149 -3.79 -10.23 13.69
CA CYS A 149 -2.50 -9.53 13.64
C CYS A 149 -2.03 -9.12 15.05
N HIS A 150 -1.96 -7.81 15.36
CA HIS A 150 -1.52 -7.34 16.68
C HIS A 150 -2.72 -7.08 17.60
N GLU A 151 -2.81 -7.80 18.71
CA GLU A 151 -3.80 -7.51 19.75
C GLU A 151 -3.47 -6.18 20.45
N THR A 152 -4.49 -5.39 20.78
CA THR A 152 -4.34 -4.15 21.56
C THR A 152 -3.75 -4.39 22.95
N ARG A 153 -3.82 -5.61 23.47
CA ARG A 153 -3.10 -6.03 24.69
C ARG A 153 -1.59 -5.89 24.55
N LEU A 154 -1.02 -6.01 23.34
CA LEU A 154 0.41 -5.83 23.08
C LEU A 154 0.88 -4.37 23.27
N LEU A 155 -0.06 -3.43 23.39
CA LEU A 155 0.23 -2.05 23.77
C LEU A 155 0.48 -1.91 25.29
N GLN A 156 0.24 -2.96 26.08
CA GLN A 156 0.39 -2.93 27.52
C GLN A 156 1.82 -3.27 27.93
N GLY A 157 2.62 -2.22 28.10
CA GLY A 157 3.85 -2.26 28.88
C GLY A 157 5.15 -2.13 28.08
N SER A 158 6.20 -2.57 28.74
CA SER A 158 7.59 -2.51 28.30
C SER A 158 7.97 -3.80 27.56
N VAL A 159 8.53 -3.66 26.36
CA VAL A 159 9.06 -4.77 25.54
C VAL A 159 10.56 -4.61 25.33
N PRO A 160 11.35 -5.69 25.28
CA PRO A 160 12.75 -5.60 24.88
C PRO A 160 12.84 -5.25 23.39
N PHE A 161 13.75 -4.34 23.05
CA PHE A 161 14.09 -3.95 21.69
C PHE A 161 15.61 -4.01 21.53
N LYS A 162 16.15 -4.93 20.72
CA LYS A 162 17.60 -5.20 20.68
C LYS A 162 18.18 -5.48 22.08
N GLU A 163 19.49 -5.65 22.17
CA GLU A 163 20.16 -5.94 23.44
C GLU A 163 20.15 -4.71 24.34
N GLY A 164 19.59 -4.88 25.54
CA GLY A 164 19.62 -3.88 26.59
C GLY A 164 18.55 -2.78 26.49
N ILE A 165 17.90 -2.53 25.35
CA ILE A 165 16.88 -1.46 25.24
C ILE A 165 15.50 -2.00 25.62
N ILE A 166 14.79 -1.25 26.46
CA ILE A 166 13.41 -1.47 26.85
C ILE A 166 12.57 -0.34 26.24
N PHE A 167 11.54 -0.71 25.50
CA PHE A 167 10.59 0.21 24.90
C PHE A 167 9.21 0.06 25.54
N ASP A 168 8.63 1.17 26.01
CA ASP A 168 7.30 1.17 26.62
C ASP A 168 6.24 1.77 25.70
N HIS A 169 5.32 0.93 25.20
CA HIS A 169 4.27 1.36 24.28
C HIS A 169 3.26 2.31 24.94
N ILE A 170 2.92 2.09 26.21
CA ILE A 170 1.95 2.93 26.94
C ILE A 170 2.47 4.36 26.98
N HIS A 171 3.74 4.54 27.33
CA HIS A 171 4.33 5.86 27.42
C HIS A 171 4.42 6.53 26.05
N HIS A 172 4.59 5.83 24.95
CA HIS A 172 4.71 6.48 23.65
C HIS A 172 3.37 6.73 22.95
N LEU A 173 2.37 5.86 23.12
CA LEU A 173 1.16 5.88 22.31
C LEU A 173 -0.09 6.44 23.01
N THR A 174 -0.12 6.58 24.34
CA THR A 174 -1.34 6.99 25.05
C THR A 174 -1.61 8.49 25.08
N GLN A 175 -0.59 9.32 24.86
CA GLN A 175 -0.71 10.77 24.94
C GLN A 175 0.15 11.43 23.86
N ASP A 176 -0.22 12.64 23.49
CA ASP A 176 0.53 13.41 22.50
C ASP A 176 1.97 13.65 22.98
N ARG A 177 2.93 13.36 22.10
CA ARG A 177 4.35 13.56 22.34
C ARG A 177 4.84 14.70 21.47
N ARG A 178 5.20 15.82 22.11
CA ARG A 178 5.68 17.04 21.41
C ARG A 178 4.68 17.55 20.34
N GLY A 179 3.39 17.56 20.69
CA GLY A 179 2.31 17.97 19.79
C GLY A 179 2.05 17.01 18.62
N LYS A 180 2.51 15.75 18.74
CA LYS A 180 2.28 14.70 17.74
C LYS A 180 1.61 13.51 18.40
N THR A 181 0.52 13.05 17.78
CA THR A 181 -0.07 11.75 18.11
C THR A 181 0.75 10.68 17.38
N LEU A 182 1.38 9.79 18.15
CA LEU A 182 2.18 8.70 17.58
C LEU A 182 1.27 7.55 17.15
N ARG A 183 1.71 6.84 16.10
CA ARG A 183 1.06 5.69 15.49
C ARG A 183 2.01 4.50 15.47
N CYS A 184 1.51 3.30 15.18
CA CYS A 184 2.35 2.12 14.99
C CYS A 184 3.47 2.40 13.97
N THR A 185 3.09 3.05 12.87
CA THR A 185 3.98 3.42 11.76
C THR A 185 4.87 4.62 12.04
N SER A 186 4.80 5.23 13.23
CA SER A 186 5.79 6.22 13.65
C SER A 186 7.15 5.59 13.95
N CYS A 187 7.13 4.36 14.49
CA CYS A 187 8.34 3.59 14.80
C CYS A 187 8.51 2.40 13.84
N HIS A 188 7.44 1.65 13.58
CA HIS A 188 7.43 0.54 12.63
C HIS A 188 7.25 1.07 11.20
N SER A 189 8.34 1.55 10.60
CA SER A 189 8.30 2.18 9.30
C SER A 189 9.48 1.77 8.44
N GLN A 190 9.39 2.16 7.17
CA GLN A 190 10.45 2.02 6.18
C GLN A 190 10.89 3.42 5.77
N ILE A 191 11.68 4.09 6.63
CA ILE A 191 12.20 5.43 6.32
C ILE A 191 13.25 5.37 5.20
N VAL A 192 14.04 4.30 5.16
CA VAL A 192 15.07 4.05 4.14
C VAL A 192 14.69 2.78 3.36
N GLN A 193 14.90 2.80 2.04
CA GLN A 193 14.70 1.61 1.21
C GLN A 193 15.64 0.48 1.66
N GLY A 194 15.10 -0.72 1.88
CA GLY A 194 15.88 -1.90 2.29
C GLY A 194 15.22 -2.77 3.35
N THR A 195 14.44 -2.20 4.29
CA THR A 195 13.74 -3.00 5.31
C THR A 195 12.24 -2.69 5.33
N HIS A 196 11.39 -3.72 5.25
CA HIS A 196 9.94 -3.54 5.21
C HIS A 196 9.34 -3.75 6.59
N MET A 197 8.61 -2.74 7.08
CA MET A 197 7.87 -2.78 8.34
C MET A 197 8.73 -3.18 9.56
N THR A 198 9.91 -2.58 9.68
CA THR A 198 10.82 -2.76 10.83
C THR A 198 10.75 -1.57 11.76
N VAL A 199 11.19 -1.74 13.01
CA VAL A 199 11.40 -0.58 13.90
C VAL A 199 12.61 0.20 13.40
N THR A 200 12.40 1.47 13.03
CA THR A 200 13.49 2.37 12.62
C THR A 200 14.12 3.00 13.86
N GLU A 201 15.34 2.58 14.20
CA GLU A 201 16.05 3.01 15.42
C GLU A 201 16.31 4.53 15.42
N GLU A 202 16.53 5.10 14.23
CA GLU A 202 16.74 6.53 14.03
C GLU A 202 15.57 7.37 14.54
N THR A 203 14.34 6.85 14.54
CA THR A 203 13.17 7.55 15.11
C THR A 203 13.37 7.85 16.60
N CYS A 204 13.97 6.92 17.35
CA CYS A 204 14.28 7.13 18.77
C CYS A 204 15.23 8.34 18.92
N PHE A 205 16.27 8.40 18.08
CA PHE A 205 17.25 9.47 18.13
C PHE A 205 16.67 10.84 17.70
N LEU A 206 15.90 10.84 16.61
CA LEU A 206 15.26 12.05 16.10
C LEU A 206 14.26 12.65 17.09
N CYS A 207 13.51 11.81 17.82
CA CYS A 207 12.59 12.31 18.84
C CYS A 207 13.29 12.66 20.14
N HIS A 208 14.26 11.89 20.64
CA HIS A 208 14.82 12.14 21.97
C HIS A 208 16.03 13.08 21.98
N PHE A 209 16.77 13.20 20.88
CA PHE A 209 18.07 13.90 20.87
C PHE A 209 18.14 15.07 19.88
N LYS A 210 17.30 15.10 18.84
CA LYS A 210 17.26 16.24 17.90
C LYS A 210 16.91 17.53 18.65
N ASP A 211 17.70 18.58 18.36
CA ASP A 211 17.57 19.92 18.92
C ASP A 211 17.54 19.97 20.47
N GLN A 212 18.09 18.96 21.15
CA GLN A 212 18.20 18.99 22.60
C GLN A 212 19.39 19.86 23.05
N PRO A 213 19.23 20.69 24.09
CA PRO A 213 20.34 21.42 24.69
C PRO A 213 21.43 20.46 25.20
N THR A 214 22.69 20.85 25.05
CA THR A 214 23.83 20.16 25.66
C THR A 214 23.64 20.10 27.17
N GLY A 215 23.61 18.88 27.73
CA GLY A 215 23.38 18.67 29.16
C GLY A 215 21.91 18.73 29.58
N SER A 216 20.97 18.73 28.63
CA SER A 216 19.57 18.35 28.92
C SER A 216 19.57 17.09 29.77
N LYS A 217 18.71 17.06 30.81
CA LYS A 217 18.42 15.84 31.54
C LYS A 217 17.73 14.90 30.55
N MET A 218 18.53 14.23 29.72
CA MET A 218 18.11 13.03 29.02
C MET A 218 17.32 12.24 30.06
N SER A 219 16.13 11.78 29.66
CA SER A 219 15.45 10.71 30.39
C SER A 219 16.54 9.75 30.85
N MET A 220 16.68 9.55 32.16
CA MET A 220 17.81 8.79 32.75
C MET A 220 18.16 7.63 31.83
N CYS A 221 19.44 7.40 31.51
CA CYS A 221 19.88 6.43 30.48
C CYS A 221 19.13 5.08 30.61
N THR A 222 18.90 4.68 31.87
CA THR A 222 18.12 3.51 32.33
C THR A 222 16.63 3.50 31.99
N ARG A 223 16.08 4.56 31.40
CA ARG A 223 14.70 4.62 30.91
C ARG A 223 14.56 4.00 29.55
N CYS A 224 15.64 3.98 28.78
CA CYS A 224 15.68 3.34 27.48
C CYS A 224 16.50 2.07 27.54
N HIS A 225 17.61 2.00 28.25
CA HIS A 225 18.45 0.79 28.27
C HIS A 225 18.91 0.38 29.66
N ASN A 226 18.86 -0.92 29.94
CA ASN A 226 19.45 -1.47 31.16
C ASN A 226 20.97 -1.46 31.08
N ALA A 227 21.61 -1.16 32.20
CA ALA A 227 23.05 -1.31 32.32
C ALA A 227 23.40 -2.80 32.40
N PRO A 228 24.40 -3.30 31.64
CA PRO A 228 24.83 -4.69 31.73
C PRO A 228 25.36 -5.03 33.12
N LEU A 229 24.76 -6.04 33.76
CA LEU A 229 25.16 -6.53 35.08
C LEU A 229 25.82 -7.91 34.96
N ALA A 230 26.79 -8.21 35.82
CA ALA A 230 27.55 -9.47 35.77
C ALA A 230 26.69 -10.75 35.86
N THR A 231 25.43 -10.64 36.29
CA THR A 231 24.46 -11.74 36.34
C THR A 231 23.89 -12.14 34.96
N ASP A 232 24.06 -11.30 33.94
CA ASP A 232 23.37 -11.43 32.64
C ASP A 232 24.19 -12.14 31.54
N SER A 233 25.18 -12.97 31.92
CA SER A 233 26.06 -13.84 31.10
C SER A 233 27.52 -13.39 30.96
N ALA A 234 28.41 -14.35 30.67
CA ALA A 234 29.87 -14.28 30.62
C ALA A 234 30.52 -13.29 29.61
N ALA A 235 29.73 -12.38 29.01
CA ALA A 235 30.18 -11.41 28.01
C ALA A 235 30.35 -9.98 28.57
N VAL A 236 30.10 -9.77 29.86
CA VAL A 236 30.18 -8.42 30.47
C VAL A 236 31.64 -8.05 30.75
N VAL A 237 32.18 -7.13 29.93
CA VAL A 237 33.54 -6.58 30.09
C VAL A 237 33.66 -5.69 31.33
N PHE A 238 32.56 -5.07 31.76
CA PHE A 238 32.50 -4.21 32.95
C PHE A 238 31.13 -4.29 33.63
N ASP A 239 31.11 -4.67 34.91
CA ASP A 239 29.88 -4.79 35.71
C ASP A 239 29.42 -3.41 36.22
N HIS A 240 28.20 -3.02 35.84
CA HIS A 240 27.63 -1.74 36.21
C HIS A 240 26.93 -1.74 37.58
N THR A 241 26.89 -2.88 38.30
CA THR A 241 26.16 -3.04 39.57
C THR A 241 26.45 -1.91 40.56
N GLU A 242 27.72 -1.64 40.84
CA GLU A 242 28.12 -0.60 41.80
C GLU A 242 27.79 0.81 41.28
N MET A 243 27.95 1.06 39.98
CA MET A 243 27.69 2.36 39.34
C MET A 243 26.19 2.70 39.38
N VAL A 244 25.34 1.71 39.10
CA VAL A 244 23.88 1.85 39.18
C VAL A 244 23.44 2.07 40.63
N GLN A 245 23.95 1.29 41.59
CA GLN A 245 23.64 1.45 43.01
C GLN A 245 24.02 2.83 43.56
N LYS A 246 25.21 3.32 43.19
CA LYS A 246 25.72 4.64 43.59
C LYS A 246 25.14 5.79 42.76
N LYS A 247 24.29 5.51 41.76
CA LYS A 247 23.71 6.50 40.83
C LYS A 247 24.77 7.39 40.17
N VAL A 248 25.90 6.78 39.80
CA VAL A 248 26.99 7.47 39.10
C VAL A 248 26.49 7.93 37.72
N ASP A 249 26.83 9.15 37.34
CA ASP A 249 26.47 9.67 36.02
C ASP A 249 27.18 8.88 34.92
N CYS A 250 26.39 8.21 34.07
CA CYS A 250 26.90 7.35 32.98
C CYS A 250 27.85 8.12 32.04
N ARG A 251 27.68 9.44 31.90
CA ARG A 251 28.50 10.29 31.01
C ARG A 251 29.95 10.39 31.45
N LEU A 252 30.27 10.10 32.72
CA LEU A 252 31.65 10.09 33.20
C LEU A 252 32.51 9.05 32.48
N CYS A 253 31.89 7.96 32.00
CA CYS A 253 32.58 6.91 31.24
C CYS A 253 32.15 6.86 29.76
N HIS A 254 30.86 7.08 29.46
CA HIS A 254 30.31 7.00 28.09
C HIS A 254 30.41 8.31 27.30
N GLY A 255 30.79 9.42 27.93
CA GLY A 255 30.89 10.73 27.27
C GLY A 255 29.56 11.25 26.72
N SER A 256 29.64 12.05 25.66
CA SER A 256 28.47 12.56 24.93
C SER A 256 27.95 11.52 23.94
N MET A 257 26.80 10.92 24.24
CA MET A 257 26.18 9.88 23.41
C MET A 257 25.37 10.42 22.21
N ALA A 258 25.26 11.75 22.07
CA ALA A 258 24.65 12.40 20.91
C ALA A 258 25.54 13.55 20.42
N LEU A 259 25.75 13.62 19.11
CA LEU A 259 26.56 14.63 18.44
C LEU A 259 25.71 15.34 17.37
N GLY A 260 25.86 16.67 17.30
CA GLY A 260 25.15 17.50 16.34
C GLY A 260 23.70 17.80 16.71
N ASN A 261 22.97 18.37 15.76
CA ASN A 261 21.58 18.82 15.90
C ASN A 261 20.62 18.07 14.97
N GLY A 262 21.08 17.01 14.29
CA GLY A 262 20.29 16.25 13.33
C GLY A 262 20.10 16.92 11.96
N ASN A 263 20.94 17.91 11.60
CA ASN A 263 20.99 18.43 10.24
C ASN A 263 21.53 17.39 9.25
N VAL A 264 20.82 17.20 8.14
CA VAL A 264 21.19 16.24 7.08
C VAL A 264 21.91 16.99 5.95
N PRO A 265 23.12 16.56 5.54
CA PRO A 265 23.83 17.16 4.40
C PRO A 265 23.03 17.01 3.10
N LYS A 266 23.14 17.97 2.17
CA LYS A 266 22.35 17.99 0.93
C LYS A 266 22.58 16.76 0.05
N GLU A 267 23.78 16.21 0.11
CA GLU A 267 24.20 15.02 -0.63
C GLU A 267 23.44 13.76 -0.18
N ARG A 268 22.79 13.79 0.99
CA ARG A 268 22.00 12.70 1.54
C ARG A 268 20.51 12.82 1.25
N CYS A 269 20.05 13.93 0.66
CA CYS A 269 18.63 14.16 0.39
C CYS A 269 18.01 13.08 -0.53
N SER A 270 18.77 12.60 -1.52
CA SER A 270 18.29 11.61 -2.52
C SER A 270 18.05 10.20 -1.95
N TYR A 271 18.52 9.92 -0.73
CA TYR A 271 18.21 8.66 -0.05
C TYR A 271 16.71 8.56 0.24
N CYS A 272 16.10 9.68 0.67
CA CYS A 272 14.67 9.72 1.03
C CYS A 272 13.81 10.39 -0.06
N HIS A 273 14.33 11.43 -0.70
CA HIS A 273 13.62 12.16 -1.75
C HIS A 273 14.02 11.65 -3.14
N ALA A 274 13.12 11.73 -4.11
CA ALA A 274 13.52 11.49 -5.50
C ALA A 274 14.54 12.56 -5.93
N GLU A 275 15.50 12.16 -6.76
CA GLU A 275 16.44 13.12 -7.35
C GLU A 275 15.64 14.13 -8.16
N VAL A 276 15.74 15.40 -7.76
CA VAL A 276 15.16 16.51 -8.51
C VAL A 276 16.11 16.75 -9.67
N GLY A 277 15.79 16.17 -10.83
CA GLY A 277 16.46 16.48 -12.09
C GLY A 277 16.31 17.95 -12.47
#